data_AF-A0A183SX69-F1
#
_entry.id   AF-A0A183SX69-F1
#
_cell.length_a   1.000
_cell.length_b   1.000
_cell.length_c   1.000
_cell.angle_alpha   90.00
_cell.angle_beta   90.00
_cell.angle_gamma   90.00
#
_symmetry.space_group_name_H-M   'P 1'
#
loop_
_entity.id
_entity.type
_entity.pdbx_description
1 polymer ?
#
loop_
_entity_poly.entity_id
_entity_poly.type
_entity_poly.pdbx_seq_one_letter_code
_entity_poly.pdbx_strand_id
1 'polypeptide(L)'
;MGISCMAVRKPELIMKSLVPIVMAGIIAVYGLVVSVLIAGQVSVDYTLQQSLSHFGAGLSVGLSGLAAGYAIGVVGDAGVRAYSKEPRVFVGMILILIFAEVLGLYGLILALILTANFQEFWVPTRSSLACDSTECVASEPDAKSYREDYGAVSAARDR
;
A
#
# COMPACT_ATOMS: atom_id res chain seq x y z
N MET A 1 -2.60 -22.56 -17.03
CA MET A 1 -2.46 -23.28 -18.33
C MET A 1 -2.91 -22.43 -19.53
N GLY A 2 -3.53 -21.26 -19.33
CA GLY A 2 -4.14 -20.45 -20.39
C GLY A 2 -3.17 -19.98 -21.48
N ILE A 3 -2.19 -19.15 -21.14
CA ILE A 3 -1.26 -18.53 -22.12
C ILE A 3 -0.42 -19.54 -22.90
N SER A 4 0.16 -20.56 -22.24
CA SER A 4 1.00 -21.57 -22.90
C SER A 4 0.20 -22.43 -23.87
N CYS A 5 -1.05 -22.76 -23.54
CA CYS A 5 -1.93 -23.56 -24.40
C CYS A 5 -2.46 -22.77 -25.61
N MET A 6 -2.58 -21.46 -25.45
CA MET A 6 -2.88 -20.51 -26.54
C MET A 6 -1.67 -20.31 -27.47
N ALA A 7 -0.47 -20.18 -26.90
CA ALA A 7 0.76 -19.90 -27.64
C ALA A 7 1.09 -20.95 -28.71
N VAL A 8 0.80 -22.24 -28.43
CA VAL A 8 1.04 -23.33 -29.39
C VAL A 8 0.04 -23.33 -30.55
N ARG A 9 -1.19 -22.83 -30.33
CA ARG A 9 -2.25 -22.84 -31.36
C ARG A 9 -2.29 -21.57 -32.20
N LYS A 10 -2.05 -20.41 -31.59
CA LYS A 10 -2.13 -19.09 -32.24
C LYS A 10 -1.02 -18.18 -31.70
N PRO A 11 0.22 -18.31 -32.21
CA PRO A 11 1.36 -17.56 -31.69
C PRO A 11 1.24 -16.05 -31.91
N GLU A 12 0.50 -15.62 -32.94
CA GLU A 12 0.21 -14.21 -33.22
C GLU A 12 -0.52 -13.45 -32.10
N LEU A 13 -1.19 -14.17 -31.19
CA LEU A 13 -1.98 -13.57 -30.10
C LEU A 13 -1.22 -13.44 -28.77
N ILE A 14 0.02 -13.94 -28.69
CA ILE A 14 0.81 -14.01 -27.45
C ILE A 14 1.05 -12.63 -26.85
N MET A 15 1.49 -11.66 -27.65
CA MET A 15 1.83 -10.32 -27.15
C MET A 15 0.66 -9.64 -26.40
N LYS A 16 -0.57 -9.80 -26.89
CA LYS A 16 -1.76 -9.21 -26.26
C LYS A 16 -2.16 -9.94 -24.97
N SER A 17 -1.84 -11.23 -24.87
CA SER A 17 -2.13 -12.04 -23.69
C SER A 17 -1.18 -11.82 -22.51
N LEU A 18 -0.14 -10.99 -22.66
CA LEU A 18 0.79 -10.64 -21.59
C LEU A 18 0.25 -9.56 -20.63
N VAL A 19 -0.82 -8.85 -21.00
CA VAL A 19 -1.40 -7.78 -20.18
C VAL A 19 -1.72 -8.21 -18.74
N PRO A 20 -2.37 -9.37 -18.46
CA PRO A 20 -2.66 -9.81 -17.10
C PRO A 20 -1.39 -10.09 -16.26
N ILE A 21 -0.30 -10.51 -16.91
CA ILE A 21 0.98 -10.80 -16.24
C ILE A 21 1.65 -9.51 -15.79
N VAL A 22 1.64 -8.48 -16.64
CA VAL A 22 2.18 -7.17 -16.29
C VAL A 22 1.38 -6.59 -15.13
N MET A 23 0.04 -6.68 -15.14
CA MET A 23 -0.81 -6.19 -14.05
C MET A 23 -0.53 -6.90 -12.72
N ALA A 24 -0.38 -8.23 -12.73
CA ALA A 24 0.04 -8.97 -11.53
C ALA A 24 1.42 -8.51 -11.00
N GLY A 25 2.31 -8.05 -11.88
CA GLY A 25 3.60 -7.48 -11.51
C GLY A 25 3.51 -6.15 -10.78
N ILE A 26 2.52 -5.30 -11.11
CA ILE A 26 2.38 -3.97 -10.48
C ILE A 26 1.99 -4.11 -9.00
N ILE A 27 1.17 -5.11 -8.65
CA ILE A 27 0.83 -5.42 -7.25
C ILE A 27 2.06 -5.71 -6.40
N ALA A 28 3.06 -6.41 -6.97
CA ALA A 28 4.32 -6.69 -6.26
C ALA A 28 5.09 -5.39 -5.96
N VAL A 29 5.05 -4.42 -6.87
CA VAL A 29 5.70 -3.12 -6.68
C VAL A 29 5.01 -2.33 -5.56
N TYR A 30 3.69 -2.43 -5.38
CA TYR A 30 3.01 -1.77 -4.26
C TYR A 30 3.55 -2.24 -2.89
N GLY A 31 3.76 -3.54 -2.72
CA GLY A 31 4.37 -4.09 -1.50
C GLY A 31 5.83 -3.67 -1.32
N LEU A 32 6.61 -3.64 -2.41
CA LEU A 32 8.00 -3.18 -2.39
C LEU A 32 8.13 -1.73 -1.92
N VAL A 33 7.28 -0.83 -2.44
CA VAL A 33 7.28 0.58 -2.06
C VAL A 33 7.01 0.75 -0.56
N VAL A 34 6.00 0.07 -0.02
CA VAL A 34 5.69 0.12 1.43
C VAL A 34 6.85 -0.43 2.27
N SER A 35 7.48 -1.52 1.85
CA SER A 35 8.63 -2.09 2.56
C SER A 35 9.82 -1.12 2.61
N VAL A 36 10.12 -0.42 1.50
CA VAL A 36 11.22 0.55 1.44
C VAL A 36 10.91 1.79 2.29
N LEU A 37 9.66 2.25 2.31
CA LEU A 37 9.25 3.41 3.12
C LEU A 37 9.42 3.13 4.61
N ILE A 38 8.96 1.98 5.09
CA ILE A 38 9.11 1.59 6.51
C ILE A 38 10.58 1.44 6.86
N ALA A 39 11.40 0.81 6.00
CA ALA A 39 12.83 0.67 6.24
C ALA A 39 13.58 2.01 6.34
N GLY A 40 13.12 3.03 5.62
CA GLY A 40 13.69 4.38 5.68
C GLY A 40 13.34 5.16 6.95
N GLN A 41 12.35 4.72 7.73
CA GLN A 41 11.89 5.38 8.96
C GLN A 41 12.38 4.67 10.24
N VAL A 42 13.24 3.66 10.10
CA VAL A 42 13.75 2.88 11.24
C VAL A 42 14.86 3.59 12.01
N SER A 43 14.55 4.03 13.24
CA SER A 43 15.46 4.65 14.22
C SER A 43 15.78 3.72 15.41
N VAL A 44 16.71 4.14 16.29
CA VAL A 44 17.14 3.34 17.47
C VAL A 44 16.14 3.44 18.63
N ASP A 45 15.43 4.56 18.73
CA ASP A 45 14.31 4.75 19.66
C ASP A 45 13.00 4.42 18.92
N TYR A 46 12.37 3.31 19.29
CA TYR A 46 11.09 2.86 18.72
C TYR A 46 10.09 2.58 19.82
N THR A 47 8.94 3.25 19.78
CA THR A 47 7.80 2.87 20.62
C THR A 47 7.09 1.63 20.10
N LEU A 48 6.46 0.90 21.04
CA LEU A 48 5.60 -0.24 20.71
C LEU A 48 4.42 0.16 19.80
N GLN A 49 3.86 1.36 19.98
CA GLN A 49 2.75 1.85 19.16
C GLN A 49 3.20 2.06 17.71
N GLN A 50 4.37 2.65 17.50
CA GLN A 50 4.93 2.86 16.16
C GLN A 50 5.22 1.51 15.46
N SER A 51 5.80 0.55 16.17
CA SER A 51 6.12 -0.77 15.63
C SER A 51 4.88 -1.55 15.20
N LEU A 52 3.81 -1.53 16.00
CA LEU A 52 2.53 -2.16 15.65
C LEU A 52 1.84 -1.48 14.47
N SER A 53 1.97 -0.15 14.35
CA SER A 53 1.40 0.59 13.21
C SER A 53 2.10 0.23 11.88
N HIS A 54 3.43 0.16 11.85
CA HIS A 54 4.19 -0.27 10.67
C HIS A 54 3.94 -1.74 10.31
N PHE A 55 3.81 -2.60 11.32
CA PHE A 55 3.41 -3.99 11.11
C PHE A 55 2.01 -4.07 10.48
N GLY A 56 1.04 -3.31 11.00
CA GLY A 56 -0.31 -3.22 10.44
C GLY A 56 -0.35 -2.66 9.01
N ALA A 57 0.46 -1.65 8.72
CA ALA A 57 0.60 -1.08 7.38
C ALA A 57 1.09 -2.13 6.38
N GLY A 58 2.15 -2.87 6.70
CA GLY A 58 2.66 -3.96 5.85
C GLY A 58 1.68 -5.12 5.67
N LEU A 59 0.98 -5.52 6.73
CA LEU A 59 0.00 -6.60 6.70
C LEU A 59 -1.23 -6.25 5.83
N SER A 60 -1.69 -4.99 5.91
CA SER A 60 -2.83 -4.50 5.13
C SER A 60 -2.59 -4.58 3.62
N VAL A 61 -1.46 -4.05 3.13
CA VAL A 61 -1.09 -4.08 1.70
C VAL A 61 -0.76 -5.49 1.21
N GLY A 62 -0.14 -6.31 2.07
CA GLY A 62 0.21 -7.68 1.73
C GLY A 62 -1.02 -8.58 1.50
N LEU A 63 -1.99 -8.54 2.42
CA LEU A 63 -3.21 -9.36 2.29
C LEU A 63 -4.14 -8.85 1.18
N SER A 64 -4.28 -7.52 1.02
CA SER A 64 -5.07 -6.98 -0.09
C SER A 64 -4.44 -7.29 -1.45
N GLY A 65 -3.11 -7.20 -1.55
CA GLY A 65 -2.35 -7.53 -2.75
C GLY A 65 -2.45 -9.02 -3.11
N LEU A 66 -2.40 -9.91 -2.12
CA LEU A 66 -2.61 -11.35 -2.34
C LEU A 66 -4.01 -11.64 -2.87
N ALA A 67 -5.04 -11.03 -2.30
CA ALA A 67 -6.42 -11.20 -2.76
C ALA A 67 -6.63 -10.67 -4.20
N ALA A 68 -6.09 -9.48 -4.50
CA ALA A 68 -6.16 -8.89 -5.84
C ALA A 68 -5.38 -9.72 -6.88
N GLY A 69 -4.16 -10.16 -6.54
CA GLY A 69 -3.34 -11.02 -7.40
C GLY A 69 -3.98 -12.38 -7.68
N TYR A 70 -4.66 -12.96 -6.68
CA TYR A 70 -5.43 -14.19 -6.86
C TYR A 70 -6.59 -13.99 -7.84
N ALA A 71 -7.36 -12.90 -7.69
CA ALA A 71 -8.45 -12.57 -8.61
C ALA A 71 -7.95 -12.36 -10.05
N ILE A 72 -6.85 -11.61 -10.23
CA ILE A 72 -6.22 -11.40 -11.54
C ILE A 72 -5.73 -12.70 -12.16
N GLY A 73 -5.15 -13.61 -11.37
CA GLY A 73 -4.71 -14.92 -11.83
C GLY A 73 -5.85 -15.77 -12.40
N VAL A 74 -6.99 -15.82 -11.69
CA VAL A 74 -8.17 -16.59 -12.10
C VAL A 74 -8.84 -15.94 -13.32
N VAL A 75 -9.06 -14.63 -13.30
CA VAL A 75 -9.64 -13.88 -14.43
C VAL A 75 -8.73 -13.94 -15.65
N GLY A 76 -7.41 -13.90 -15.45
CA GLY A 76 -6.42 -14.02 -16.52
C GLY A 76 -6.42 -15.39 -17.21
N ASP A 77 -6.46 -16.51 -16.46
CA ASP A 77 -6.53 -17.85 -17.07
C ASP A 77 -7.83 -18.05 -17.85
N ALA A 78 -8.97 -17.60 -17.31
CA ALA A 78 -10.27 -17.68 -17.98
C ALA A 78 -10.37 -16.72 -19.18
N GLY A 79 -9.89 -15.50 -19.03
CA GLY A 79 -9.93 -14.44 -20.05
C GLY A 79 -9.08 -14.78 -21.27
N VAL A 80 -7.86 -15.30 -21.07
CA VAL A 80 -7.00 -15.72 -22.18
C VAL A 80 -7.60 -16.92 -22.93
N ARG A 81 -8.28 -17.84 -22.24
CA ARG A 81 -9.01 -18.94 -22.90
C ARG A 81 -10.20 -18.44 -23.73
N ALA A 82 -10.95 -17.45 -23.24
CA ALA A 82 -12.04 -16.84 -23.99
C ALA A 82 -11.53 -16.06 -25.21
N TYR A 83 -10.42 -15.34 -25.05
CA TYR A 83 -9.76 -14.59 -26.11
C TYR A 83 -9.27 -15.49 -27.26
N SER A 84 -8.94 -16.75 -26.99
CA SER A 84 -8.59 -17.74 -28.02
C SER A 84 -9.70 -18.01 -29.05
N LYS A 85 -10.94 -17.92 -28.57
CA LYS A 85 -12.16 -18.22 -29.34
C LYS A 85 -12.61 -16.99 -30.11
N GLU A 86 -12.69 -15.84 -29.45
CA GLU A 86 -13.13 -14.61 -30.07
C GLU A 86 -12.31 -13.40 -29.60
N PRO A 87 -11.61 -12.68 -30.49
CA PRO A 87 -10.73 -11.59 -30.09
C PRO A 87 -11.48 -10.34 -29.60
N ARG A 88 -12.80 -10.24 -29.85
CA ARG A 88 -13.63 -9.10 -29.42
C ARG A 88 -13.79 -9.02 -27.89
N VAL A 89 -13.59 -10.12 -27.17
CA VAL A 89 -13.68 -10.17 -25.69
C VAL A 89 -12.47 -9.57 -24.98
N PHE A 90 -11.46 -9.11 -25.71
CA PHE A 90 -10.23 -8.52 -25.16
C PHE A 90 -10.49 -7.31 -24.26
N VAL A 91 -11.39 -6.41 -24.69
CA VAL A 91 -11.72 -5.20 -23.93
C VAL A 91 -12.43 -5.56 -22.62
N GLY A 92 -13.34 -6.54 -22.65
CA GLY A 92 -14.04 -7.02 -21.46
C GLY A 92 -13.10 -7.64 -20.42
N MET A 93 -12.09 -8.40 -20.87
CA MET A 93 -11.06 -8.95 -19.99
C MET A 93 -10.27 -7.83 -19.28
N ILE A 94 -9.86 -6.79 -20.00
CA ILE A 94 -9.13 -5.66 -19.43
C ILE A 94 -9.97 -4.91 -18.38
N LEU A 95 -11.25 -4.68 -18.66
CA LEU A 95 -12.14 -3.98 -17.73
C LEU A 95 -12.23 -4.71 -16.38
N ILE A 96 -12.39 -6.04 -16.39
CA ILE A 96 -12.46 -6.83 -15.15
C ILE A 96 -11.11 -6.81 -14.42
N LEU A 97 -10.00 -6.87 -15.14
CA LEU A 97 -8.65 -6.82 -14.56
C LEU A 97 -8.36 -5.48 -13.87
N ILE A 98 -8.81 -4.36 -14.43
CA ILE A 98 -8.64 -3.05 -13.80
C ILE A 98 -9.45 -2.96 -12.50
N PHE A 99 -10.70 -3.44 -12.48
CA PHE A 99 -11.48 -3.44 -11.24
C PHE A 99 -10.86 -4.31 -10.14
N ALA A 100 -10.23 -5.43 -10.51
CA ALA A 100 -9.48 -6.26 -9.57
C ALA A 100 -8.24 -5.54 -9.02
N GLU A 101 -7.52 -4.81 -9.88
CA GLU A 101 -6.31 -4.05 -9.52
C GLU A 101 -6.60 -2.95 -8.49
N VAL A 102 -7.74 -2.27 -8.61
CA VAL A 102 -8.12 -1.18 -7.71
C VAL A 102 -8.24 -1.67 -6.25
N LEU A 103 -8.54 -2.96 -6.01
CA LEU A 103 -8.52 -3.54 -4.67
C LEU A 103 -7.11 -3.55 -4.04
N GLY A 104 -6.08 -3.78 -4.85
CA GLY A 104 -4.68 -3.68 -4.42
C GLY A 104 -4.26 -2.24 -4.15
N LEU A 105 -4.70 -1.30 -4.99
CA LEU A 105 -4.46 0.13 -4.81
C LEU A 105 -5.08 0.67 -3.51
N TYR A 106 -6.29 0.23 -3.16
CA TYR A 106 -6.89 0.63 -1.88
C TYR A 106 -6.04 0.21 -0.68
N GLY A 107 -5.46 -0.99 -0.70
CA GLY A 107 -4.56 -1.45 0.35
C GLY A 107 -3.28 -0.62 0.46
N LEU A 108 -2.71 -0.21 -0.68
CA LEU A 108 -1.55 0.69 -0.70
C LEU A 108 -1.88 2.06 -0.07
N ILE A 109 -3.02 2.65 -0.45
CA ILE A 109 -3.44 3.96 0.09
C ILE A 109 -3.62 3.88 1.61
N LEU A 110 -4.24 2.81 2.12
CA LEU A 110 -4.39 2.61 3.56
C LEU A 110 -3.05 2.44 4.28
N ALA A 111 -2.12 1.66 3.71
CA ALA A 111 -0.78 1.50 4.28
C ALA A 111 0.00 2.81 4.33
N LEU A 112 -0.12 3.64 3.29
CA LEU A 112 0.49 4.98 3.25
C LEU A 112 -0.11 5.91 4.30
N ILE A 113 -1.45 5.93 4.44
CA ILE A 113 -2.11 6.75 5.46
C ILE A 113 -1.72 6.29 6.86
N LEU A 114 -1.66 4.99 7.14
CA LEU A 114 -1.20 4.46 8.43
C LEU A 114 0.25 4.86 8.76
N THR A 115 1.12 4.80 7.75
CA THR A 115 2.53 5.19 7.90
C THR A 115 2.70 6.71 8.00
N ALA A 116 1.86 7.48 7.29
CA ALA A 116 1.89 8.94 7.25
C ALA A 116 1.12 9.62 8.37
N ASN A 117 0.15 8.97 9.03
CA ASN A 117 -0.53 9.55 10.21
C ASN A 117 0.37 9.60 11.44
N PHE A 118 1.52 8.90 11.43
CA PHE A 118 2.60 9.16 12.36
C PHE A 118 3.38 10.45 12.03
N GLN A 119 3.07 11.07 10.89
CA GLN A 119 3.72 12.26 10.35
C GLN A 119 2.65 13.22 9.79
N GLU A 120 1.79 13.74 10.69
CA GLU A 120 0.90 14.90 10.50
C GLU A 120 0.70 15.34 9.04
N PHE A 121 -0.22 14.66 8.33
CA PHE A 121 -0.58 14.89 6.93
C PHE A 121 -1.09 16.33 6.63
N TRP A 122 -1.21 17.19 7.65
CA TRP A 122 -1.58 18.60 7.55
C TRP A 122 -0.54 19.58 8.12
N VAL A 123 0.77 19.29 8.02
CA VAL A 123 1.78 20.33 8.22
C VAL A 123 2.74 20.39 7.03
N PRO A 124 2.68 21.44 6.20
CA PRO A 124 3.86 21.85 5.47
C PRO A 124 4.86 22.39 6.49
N THR A 125 5.76 21.55 7.01
CA THR A 125 6.91 22.06 7.76
C THR A 125 7.91 22.57 6.72
N ARG A 126 7.61 23.79 6.27
CA ARG A 126 8.54 24.85 5.91
C ARG A 126 9.96 24.36 5.61
N SER A 127 10.31 24.33 4.32
CA SER A 127 11.68 24.54 3.88
C SER A 127 12.28 25.80 4.55
N SER A 128 13.57 25.76 4.90
CA SER A 128 14.43 26.94 5.10
C SER A 128 14.34 27.72 6.44
N LEU A 129 14.99 27.19 7.48
CA LEU A 129 15.70 27.89 8.59
C LEU A 129 16.68 26.82 9.12
N ALA A 130 18.00 26.86 8.95
CA ALA A 130 18.95 27.90 9.35
C ALA A 130 18.69 28.41 10.79
N CYS A 131 19.03 27.58 11.76
CA CYS A 131 19.56 27.92 13.11
C CYS A 131 20.07 26.60 13.69
N ASP A 132 21.32 26.21 13.44
CA ASP A 132 22.50 26.48 14.27
C ASP A 132 22.28 26.17 15.78
N SER A 133 23.03 25.16 16.23
CA SER A 133 23.39 24.77 17.60
C SER A 133 22.32 24.79 18.74
N THR A 134 22.17 23.61 19.34
CA THR A 134 21.47 23.24 20.61
C THR A 134 19.96 22.95 20.51
N GLU A 135 19.66 21.64 20.56
CA GLU A 135 18.34 20.99 20.77
C GLU A 135 17.33 21.03 19.61
N CYS A 136 17.51 20.15 18.62
CA CYS A 136 16.43 19.67 17.75
C CYS A 136 16.22 18.18 17.99
N VAL A 137 15.58 17.85 19.11
CA VAL A 137 15.03 16.53 19.39
C VAL A 137 13.61 16.51 18.83
N ALA A 138 13.41 15.79 17.73
CA ALA A 138 12.08 15.38 17.28
C ALA A 138 12.00 13.86 17.39
N SER A 139 11.96 13.38 18.63
CA SER A 139 11.72 11.99 19.01
C SER A 139 10.51 11.97 19.95
N GLU A 140 9.46 11.26 19.53
CA GLU A 140 8.27 10.86 20.30
C GLU A 140 7.41 11.99 20.93
N PRO A 141 6.07 11.95 20.84
CA PRO A 141 5.23 12.77 21.69
C PRO A 141 5.33 12.23 23.13
N ASP A 142 6.05 12.96 23.98
CA ASP A 142 6.26 12.70 25.39
C ASP A 142 4.96 12.35 26.13
N ALA A 143 4.90 11.15 26.70
CA ALA A 143 3.88 10.69 27.64
C ALA A 143 3.77 11.56 28.93
N LYS A 144 4.60 12.60 29.08
CA LYS A 144 4.47 13.63 30.11
C LYS A 144 3.36 14.65 29.84
N SER A 145 3.02 14.94 28.58
CA SER A 145 1.99 15.96 28.27
C SER A 145 0.57 15.50 28.61
N TYR A 146 0.29 14.19 28.52
CA TYR A 146 -1.02 13.63 28.89
C TYR A 146 -1.28 13.62 30.41
N ARG A 147 -0.22 13.70 31.24
CA ARG A 147 -0.37 13.68 32.71
C ARG A 147 -0.64 15.07 33.29
N GLU A 148 -0.26 16.15 32.62
CA GLU A 148 -0.55 17.51 33.09
C GLU A 148 -1.97 17.98 32.73
N ASP A 149 -2.49 17.63 31.54
CA ASP A 149 -3.83 18.04 31.13
C ASP A 149 -4.96 17.37 31.94
N TYR A 150 -4.82 16.10 32.32
CA TYR A 150 -5.81 15.42 33.17
C TYR A 150 -5.72 15.82 34.66
N GLY A 151 -4.57 16.36 35.11
CA GLY A 151 -4.40 16.91 36.46
C GLY A 151 -5.12 18.26 36.64
N ALA A 152 -5.13 19.09 35.58
CA ALA A 152 -5.79 20.39 35.59
C ALA A 152 -7.33 20.28 35.57
N VAL A 153 -7.89 19.24 34.92
CA VAL A 153 -9.34 19.01 34.86
C VAL A 153 -9.91 18.51 36.20
N SER A 154 -9.12 17.80 37.01
CA SER A 154 -9.56 17.37 38.35
C SER A 154 -9.70 18.53 39.34
N ALA A 155 -8.91 19.60 39.20
CA ALA A 155 -8.96 20.77 40.10
C ALA A 155 -10.13 21.73 39.79
N ALA A 156 -10.78 21.59 38.63
CA ALA A 156 -11.94 22.40 38.24
C ALA A 156 -13.29 21.79 38.67
N ARG A 157 -13.31 20.57 39.23
CA ARG A 157 -14.53 19.85 39.63
C ARG A 157 -14.84 19.91 41.14
N ASP A 158 -14.00 20.56 41.93
CA ASP A 158 -14.20 20.81 43.37
C ASP A 158 -14.45 22.31 43.67
N ARG A 159 -15.13 23.02 42.77
CA ARG A 159 -15.64 24.38 43.01
C ARG A 159 -17.10 24.52 42.63
#